data_AF-A0A354C801-F1
#
_entry.id   AF-A0A354C801-F1
#
_cell.length_a   1.000
_cell.length_b   1.000
_cell.length_c   1.000
_cell.angle_alpha   90.00
_cell.angle_beta   90.00
_cell.angle_gamma   90.00
#
_symmetry.space_group_name_H-M   'P 1'
#
loop_
_entity.id
_entity.type
_entity.pdbx_description
1 polymer ?
#
loop_
_entity_poly.entity_id
_entity_poly.type
_entity_poly.pdbx_seq_one_letter_code
_entity_poly.pdbx_strand_id
1 'polypeptide(L)'
;MFKFDMEAVLDYRVQIEEQCQLAFSNAVKCLQSARVVLAELQKERNELIRNFTKIQGKALRADVIQRHFAFIEYLKGNEEEQMTVIRKMEEEANEKRLLLLDAMKKRKVMDTLREKKMVTYLEDMAAKDRKEQDDLAIMKFGNGVK
;
A
#
# COMPACT_ATOMS: atom_id res chain seq x y z
N MET A 1 27.29 7.94 22.78
CA MET A 1 26.51 7.64 21.57
C MET A 1 25.15 7.11 22.01
N PHE A 2 24.07 7.66 21.46
CA PHE A 2 22.70 7.24 21.82
C PHE A 2 22.44 5.78 21.42
N LYS A 3 21.77 5.03 22.29
CA LYS A 3 21.28 3.68 22.01
C LYS A 3 19.79 3.65 22.32
N PHE A 4 19.00 3.17 21.37
CA PHE A 4 17.58 2.96 21.57
C PHE A 4 17.33 1.49 21.94
N ASP A 5 16.77 1.26 23.12
CA ASP A 5 16.61 -0.09 23.68
C ASP A 5 15.68 -0.98 22.84
N MET A 6 14.86 -0.39 21.97
CA MET A 6 13.89 -1.09 21.13
C MET A 6 14.22 -1.00 19.63
N GLU A 7 15.50 -0.82 19.27
CA GLU A 7 15.93 -0.76 17.87
C GLU A 7 15.49 -2.01 17.08
N ALA A 8 15.70 -3.21 17.64
CA ALA A 8 15.30 -4.46 16.98
C ALA A 8 13.78 -4.55 16.74
N VAL A 9 12.97 -3.97 17.63
CA VAL A 9 11.51 -3.93 17.47
C VAL A 9 11.13 -2.95 16.36
N LEU A 10 11.82 -1.82 16.28
CA LEU A 10 11.63 -0.85 15.20
C LEU A 10 12.01 -1.44 13.84
N ASP A 11 13.16 -2.11 13.74
CA ASP A 11 13.61 -2.77 12.52
C ASP A 11 12.60 -3.84 12.06
N TYR A 12 12.11 -4.67 12.99
CA TYR A 12 11.07 -5.63 12.70
C TYR A 12 9.78 -4.97 12.20
N ARG A 13 9.38 -3.82 12.76
CA ARG A 13 8.20 -3.06 12.31
C ARG A 13 8.37 -2.49 10.91
N VAL A 14 9.58 -2.02 10.57
CA VAL A 14 9.92 -1.58 9.21
C VAL A 14 9.77 -2.74 8.22
N GLN A 15 10.32 -3.91 8.54
CA GLN A 15 10.20 -5.11 7.69
C GLN A 15 8.74 -5.53 7.48
N ILE A 16 7.91 -5.50 8.52
CA ILE A 16 6.47 -5.81 8.39
C ILE A 16 5.78 -4.80 7.47
N GLU A 17 6.08 -3.51 7.58
CA GLU A 17 5.52 -2.49 6.69
C GLU A 17 5.92 -2.73 5.23
N GLU A 18 7.20 -3.01 4.96
CA GLU A 18 7.69 -3.32 3.62
C GLU A 18 6.97 -4.53 3.02
N GLN A 19 6.75 -5.58 3.82
CA GLN A 19 5.99 -6.76 3.41
C GLN A 19 4.54 -6.42 3.07
N CYS A 20 3.86 -5.64 3.93
CA CYS A 20 2.50 -5.18 3.67
C CYS A 20 2.42 -4.29 2.41
N GLN A 21 3.43 -3.44 2.18
CA GLN A 21 3.50 -2.56 1.02
C GLN A 21 3.65 -3.36 -0.27
N LEU A 22 4.53 -4.36 -0.27
CA LEU A 22 4.70 -5.27 -1.40
C LEU A 22 3.43 -6.06 -1.69
N ALA A 23 2.79 -6.61 -0.64
CA ALA A 23 1.53 -7.35 -0.77
C ALA A 23 0.41 -6.49 -1.38
N PHE A 24 0.25 -5.25 -0.90
CA PHE A 24 -0.72 -4.30 -1.43
C PHE A 24 -0.40 -3.93 -2.88
N SER A 25 0.86 -3.64 -3.21
CA SER A 25 1.28 -3.33 -4.59
C SER A 25 0.94 -4.46 -5.56
N ASN A 26 1.20 -5.71 -5.16
CA ASN A 26 0.88 -6.88 -5.97
C ASN A 26 -0.63 -7.04 -6.17
N ALA A 27 -1.44 -6.85 -5.12
CA ALA A 27 -2.90 -6.92 -5.25
C ALA A 27 -3.46 -5.85 -6.20
N VAL A 28 -2.95 -4.62 -6.12
CA VAL A 28 -3.33 -3.54 -7.03
C VAL A 28 -2.96 -3.87 -8.48
N LYS A 29 -1.77 -4.44 -8.72
CA LYS A 29 -1.37 -4.88 -10.07
C LYS A 29 -2.31 -5.95 -10.61
N CYS A 30 -2.63 -6.98 -9.81
CA CYS A 30 -3.56 -8.04 -10.20
C CYS A 30 -4.95 -7.48 -10.52
N LEU A 31 -5.47 -6.58 -9.67
CA LEU A 31 -6.75 -5.91 -9.89
C LEU A 31 -6.75 -5.09 -11.20
N GLN A 32 -5.66 -4.37 -11.46
CA GLN A 32 -5.53 -3.60 -12.70
C GLN A 32 -5.52 -4.52 -13.92
N SER A 33 -4.77 -5.62 -13.88
CA SER A 33 -4.79 -6.62 -14.96
C SER A 33 -6.18 -7.21 -15.18
N ALA A 34 -6.92 -7.53 -14.11
CA ALA A 34 -8.28 -8.03 -14.22
C ALA A 34 -9.24 -7.01 -14.87
N ARG A 35 -9.09 -5.72 -14.55
CA ARG A 35 -9.86 -4.64 -15.18
C ARG A 35 -9.53 -4.46 -16.66
N VAL A 36 -8.27 -4.66 -17.06
CA VAL A 36 -7.88 -4.65 -18.48
C VAL A 36 -8.59 -5.77 -19.24
N VAL A 37 -8.61 -6.99 -18.69
CA VAL A 37 -9.32 -8.13 -19.30
C VAL A 37 -10.82 -7.84 -19.48
N LEU A 38 -11.48 -7.25 -18.47
CA LEU A 38 -12.88 -6.84 -18.60
C LEU A 38 -13.08 -5.81 -19.72
N ALA A 39 -12.19 -4.83 -19.83
CA ALA A 39 -12.26 -3.81 -20.87
C ALA A 39 -12.08 -4.41 -22.28
N GLU A 40 -11.22 -5.43 -22.42
CA GLU A 40 -11.04 -6.17 -23.66
C GLU A 40 -12.29 -6.96 -24.05
N LEU A 41 -12.90 -7.69 -23.10
CA LEU A 41 -14.17 -8.40 -23.33
C LEU A 41 -15.29 -7.45 -23.77
N GLN A 42 -15.43 -6.31 -23.07
CA GLN A 42 -16.41 -5.28 -23.42
C GLN A 42 -16.17 -4.69 -24.80
N LYS A 43 -14.90 -4.45 -25.14
CA LYS A 43 -14.51 -3.96 -26.47
C LYS A 43 -14.88 -4.97 -27.55
N GLU A 44 -14.52 -6.24 -27.38
CA GLU A 44 -14.84 -7.32 -28.32
C GLU A 44 -16.35 -7.44 -28.53
N ARG A 45 -17.13 -7.46 -27.44
CA ARG A 45 -18.59 -7.51 -27.52
C ARG A 45 -19.16 -6.31 -28.29
N ASN A 46 -18.68 -5.10 -27.99
CA ASN A 46 -19.16 -3.88 -28.65
C ASN A 46 -18.79 -3.86 -30.14
N GLU A 47 -17.61 -4.35 -30.51
CA GLU A 47 -17.20 -4.52 -31.90
C GLU A 47 -18.09 -5.52 -32.64
N LEU A 48 -18.41 -6.65 -32.01
CA LEU A 48 -19.31 -7.65 -32.58
C LEU A 48 -20.72 -7.10 -32.80
N ILE A 49 -21.27 -6.38 -31.83
CA ILE A 49 -22.58 -5.72 -31.95
C ILE A 49 -22.56 -4.70 -33.09
N ARG A 50 -21.53 -3.85 -33.18
CA ARG A 50 -21.38 -2.86 -34.26
C ARG A 50 -21.24 -3.51 -35.63
N ASN A 51 -20.54 -4.63 -35.73
CA ASN A 51 -20.41 -5.35 -36.99
C ASN A 51 -21.74 -5.98 -37.38
N PHE A 52 -22.47 -6.55 -36.42
CA PHE A 52 -23.78 -7.16 -36.67
C PHE A 52 -24.82 -6.12 -37.14
N THR A 53 -24.89 -4.94 -36.50
CA THR A 53 -25.82 -3.88 -36.91
C THR A 53 -25.53 -3.33 -38.31
N LYS A 54 -24.26 -3.30 -38.74
CA LYS A 54 -23.88 -2.92 -40.12
C LYS A 54 -24.34 -3.94 -41.18
N ILE A 55 -24.49 -5.23 -40.82
CA ILE A 55 -24.83 -6.29 -41.77
C ILE A 55 -26.35 -6.53 -41.84
N GLN A 56 -27.11 -6.13 -40.81
CA GLN A 56 -28.60 -6.25 -40.76
C GLN A 56 -29.35 -5.59 -41.94
N GLY A 57 -28.73 -4.68 -42.70
CA GLY A 57 -29.30 -4.12 -43.93
C GLY A 57 -29.26 -5.05 -45.16
N LYS A 58 -28.78 -6.29 -45.02
CA LYS A 58 -28.72 -7.31 -46.07
C LYS A 58 -29.53 -8.54 -45.66
N ALA A 59 -30.03 -9.31 -46.62
CA ALA A 59 -30.70 -10.59 -46.37
C ALA A 59 -29.71 -11.59 -45.73
N LEU A 60 -29.69 -11.62 -44.40
CA LEU A 60 -28.90 -12.55 -43.60
C LEU A 60 -29.69 -13.84 -43.38
N ARG A 61 -28.99 -14.97 -43.44
CA ARG A 61 -29.57 -16.25 -43.06
C ARG A 61 -29.79 -16.31 -41.55
N ALA A 62 -30.90 -16.91 -41.12
CA ALA A 62 -31.27 -17.02 -39.71
C ALA A 62 -30.21 -17.72 -38.85
N ASP A 63 -29.48 -18.71 -39.40
CA ASP A 63 -28.41 -19.43 -38.70
C ASP A 63 -27.18 -18.56 -38.41
N VAL A 64 -26.94 -17.53 -39.21
CA VAL A 64 -25.85 -16.56 -38.97
C VAL A 64 -26.25 -15.62 -37.83
N ILE A 65 -27.48 -15.15 -37.84
CA ILE A 65 -28.06 -14.31 -36.77
C ILE A 65 -27.99 -15.04 -35.43
N GLN A 66 -28.46 -16.29 -35.38
CA GLN A 66 -28.46 -17.09 -34.15
C GLN A 66 -27.05 -17.29 -33.58
N ARG A 67 -26.04 -17.55 -34.42
CA ARG A 67 -24.64 -17.70 -34.00
C ARG A 67 -24.07 -16.42 -33.40
N HIS A 68 -24.37 -15.26 -33.99
CA HIS A 68 -23.94 -13.98 -33.43
C HIS A 68 -24.57 -13.71 -32.06
N PHE A 69 -25.88 -13.93 -31.90
CA PHE A 69 -26.54 -13.76 -30.61
C PHE A 69 -25.96 -14.70 -29.54
N ALA A 70 -25.75 -15.97 -29.86
CA ALA A 70 -25.15 -16.92 -28.92
C ALA A 70 -23.75 -16.49 -28.47
N PHE A 71 -22.93 -15.94 -29.37
CA PHE A 71 -21.60 -15.44 -29.01
C PHE A 71 -21.65 -14.16 -28.18
N ILE A 72 -22.60 -13.25 -28.43
CA ILE A 72 -22.82 -12.07 -27.58
C ILE A 72 -23.19 -12.47 -26.16
N GLU A 73 -24.10 -13.44 -26.00
CA GLU A 73 -24.50 -13.93 -24.68
C GLU A 73 -23.33 -14.64 -23.97
N TYR A 74 -22.51 -15.39 -24.69
CA TYR A 74 -21.27 -15.96 -24.14
C TYR A 74 -20.32 -14.86 -23.62
N LEU A 75 -20.08 -13.79 -24.40
CA LEU A 75 -19.23 -12.69 -23.96
C LEU A 75 -19.81 -11.96 -22.74
N LYS A 76 -21.13 -11.79 -22.66
CA LYS A 76 -21.78 -11.22 -21.47
C LYS A 76 -21.58 -12.09 -20.23
N GLY A 77 -21.72 -13.42 -20.36
CA GLY A 77 -21.43 -14.35 -19.26
C GLY A 77 -19.99 -14.20 -18.76
N ASN A 78 -19.02 -14.14 -19.67
CA ASN A 78 -17.61 -13.92 -19.32
C ASN A 78 -17.37 -12.56 -18.64
N GLU A 79 -18.05 -11.49 -19.09
CA GLU A 79 -17.98 -10.18 -18.43
C GLU A 79 -18.51 -10.26 -16.99
N GLU A 80 -19.63 -10.94 -16.75
CA GLU A 80 -20.22 -11.11 -15.41
C GLU A 80 -19.31 -11.91 -14.47
N GLU A 81 -18.71 -12.99 -14.97
CA GLU A 81 -17.70 -13.76 -14.23
C GLU A 81 -16.49 -12.87 -13.90
N GLN A 82 -16.00 -12.11 -14.88
CA GLN A 82 -14.84 -11.23 -14.69
C GLN A 82 -15.14 -10.08 -13.72
N MET A 83 -16.35 -9.52 -13.71
CA MET A 83 -16.77 -8.55 -12.70
C MET A 83 -16.77 -9.16 -11.29
N THR A 84 -17.17 -10.43 -11.16
CA THR A 84 -17.12 -11.15 -9.88
C THR A 84 -15.68 -11.33 -9.41
N VAL A 85 -14.76 -11.65 -10.32
CA VAL A 85 -13.31 -11.72 -10.04
C VAL A 85 -12.79 -10.36 -9.58
N ILE A 86 -13.11 -9.29 -10.30
CA ILE A 86 -12.69 -7.92 -9.96
C ILE A 86 -13.17 -7.54 -8.56
N ARG A 87 -14.44 -7.82 -8.22
CA ARG A 87 -14.99 -7.52 -6.90
C ARG A 87 -14.20 -8.21 -5.78
N LYS A 88 -13.88 -9.50 -5.94
CA LYS A 88 -13.05 -10.22 -4.96
C LYS A 88 -11.65 -9.63 -4.84
N MET A 89 -11.05 -9.24 -5.95
CA MET A 89 -9.73 -8.59 -5.96
C MET A 89 -9.75 -7.19 -5.33
N GLU A 90 -10.85 -6.44 -5.47
CA GLU A 90 -11.06 -5.15 -4.79
C GLU A 90 -11.16 -5.32 -3.28
N GLU A 91 -11.91 -6.33 -2.82
CA GLU A 91 -12.00 -6.70 -1.41
C GLU A 91 -10.61 -7.06 -0.86
N GLU A 92 -9.87 -7.93 -1.54
CA GLU A 92 -8.51 -8.34 -1.16
C GLU A 92 -7.52 -7.15 -1.15
N ALA A 93 -7.56 -6.28 -2.16
CA ALA A 93 -6.72 -5.10 -2.23
C ALA A 93 -7.03 -4.13 -1.07
N ASN A 94 -8.31 -3.98 -0.70
CA ASN A 94 -8.69 -3.14 0.42
C ASN A 94 -8.26 -3.74 1.77
N GLU A 95 -8.37 -5.05 1.96
CA GLU A 95 -7.83 -5.72 3.16
C GLU A 95 -6.33 -5.47 3.32
N LYS A 96 -5.56 -5.69 2.24
CA LYS A 96 -4.12 -5.42 2.22
C LYS A 96 -3.78 -3.94 2.46
N ARG A 97 -4.62 -3.02 1.96
CA ARG A 97 -4.48 -1.58 2.24
C ARG A 97 -4.66 -1.29 3.73
N LEU A 98 -5.66 -1.89 4.38
CA LEU A 98 -5.89 -1.71 5.82
C LEU A 98 -4.74 -2.27 6.65
N LEU A 99 -4.19 -3.44 6.27
CA LEU A 99 -3.00 -4.01 6.91
C LEU A 99 -1.78 -3.10 6.79
N LEU A 100 -1.54 -2.52 5.60
CA LEU A 100 -0.46 -1.56 5.39
C LEU A 100 -0.64 -0.32 6.28
N LEU A 101 -1.84 0.25 6.34
CA LEU A 101 -2.12 1.40 7.20
C LEU A 101 -1.88 1.11 8.68
N ASP A 102 -2.23 -0.08 9.15
CA ASP A 102 -1.96 -0.50 10.52
C ASP A 102 -0.45 -0.69 10.78
N ALA A 103 0.28 -1.33 9.86
CA ALA A 103 1.73 -1.48 9.93
C ALA A 103 2.44 -0.12 9.98
N MET A 104 2.06 0.82 9.11
CA MET A 104 2.59 2.19 9.09
C MET A 104 2.37 2.92 10.41
N LYS A 105 1.17 2.81 11.00
CA LYS A 105 0.85 3.39 12.31
C LYS A 105 1.73 2.80 13.40
N LYS A 106 1.86 1.48 13.44
CA LYS A 106 2.67 0.76 14.43
C LYS A 106 4.15 1.12 14.34
N ARG A 107 4.72 1.23 13.12
CA ARG A 107 6.08 1.74 12.93
C ARG A 107 6.18 3.18 13.43
N LYS A 108 5.26 4.05 13.05
CA LYS A 108 5.33 5.48 13.40
C LYS A 108 5.29 5.72 14.92
N VAL A 109 4.53 4.91 15.67
CA VAL A 109 4.56 4.94 17.14
C VAL A 109 5.95 4.65 17.68
N MET A 110 6.67 3.67 17.12
CA MET A 110 8.04 3.34 17.52
C MET A 110 9.03 4.45 17.16
N ASP A 111 8.90 5.05 15.98
CA ASP A 111 9.73 6.19 15.57
C ASP A 111 9.58 7.37 16.53
N THR A 112 8.33 7.73 16.85
CA THR A 112 8.06 8.82 17.79
C THR A 112 8.59 8.51 19.20
N LEU A 113 8.56 7.25 19.62
CA LEU A 113 9.14 6.86 20.90
C LEU A 113 10.67 6.99 20.89
N ARG A 114 11.33 6.60 19.80
CA ARG A 114 12.77 6.78 19.59
C ARG A 114 13.17 8.25 19.61
N GLU A 115 12.43 9.09 18.87
CA GLU A 115 12.65 10.54 18.82
C GLU A 115 12.57 11.15 20.22
N LYS A 116 11.55 10.82 21.01
CA LYS A 116 11.42 11.28 22.40
C LYS A 116 12.60 10.86 23.27
N LYS A 117 13.04 9.60 23.15
CA LYS A 117 14.19 9.09 23.91
C LYS A 117 15.49 9.77 23.50
N MET A 118 15.65 10.11 22.22
CA MET A 118 16.80 10.86 21.74
C MET A 118 16.85 12.27 22.34
N VAL A 119 15.71 12.97 22.39
CA VAL A 119 15.60 14.30 23.02
C VAL A 119 16.01 14.22 24.49
N THR A 120 15.44 13.28 25.26
CA THR A 120 15.80 13.10 26.68
C THR A 120 17.29 12.80 26.87
N TYR A 121 17.87 11.94 26.03
CA TYR A 121 19.30 11.64 26.07
C TYR A 121 20.17 12.88 25.86
N LEU A 122 19.79 13.76 24.91
CA LEU A 122 20.50 15.01 24.67
C LEU A 122 20.38 16.00 25.84
N GLU A 123 19.19 16.09 26.45
CA GLU A 123 18.94 16.92 27.63
C GLU A 123 19.78 16.46 28.83
N ASP A 124 19.84 15.14 29.07
CA ASP A 124 20.63 14.54 30.15
C ASP A 124 22.14 14.76 29.94
N MET A 125 22.63 14.64 28.71
CA MET A 125 24.02 14.93 28.35
C MET A 125 24.34 16.41 28.63
N ALA A 126 23.51 17.33 28.15
CA ALA A 126 23.72 18.75 28.39
C ALA A 126 23.64 19.12 29.89
N ALA A 127 22.80 18.45 30.67
CA ALA A 127 22.72 18.64 32.12
C ALA A 127 23.97 18.15 32.84
N LYS A 128 24.54 17.00 32.43
CA LYS A 128 25.82 16.49 32.95
C LYS A 128 26.97 17.44 32.62
N ASP A 129 27.06 17.88 31.37
CA ASP A 129 28.12 18.81 30.94
C ASP A 129 28.09 20.12 31.74
N ARG A 130 26.89 20.69 31.96
CA ARG A 130 26.73 21.89 32.82
C ARG A 130 27.19 21.63 34.25
N LYS A 131 26.80 20.50 34.84
CA LYS A 131 27.21 20.15 36.20
C LYS A 131 28.72 20.00 36.32
N GLU A 132 29.36 19.34 35.35
CA GLU A 132 30.82 19.19 35.32
C GLU A 132 31.53 20.55 35.18
N GLN A 133 30.98 21.48 34.39
CA GLN A 133 31.51 22.84 34.27
C GLN A 133 31.38 23.63 35.58
N ASP A 134 30.23 23.53 36.25
CA ASP A 134 30.00 24.19 37.54
C ASP A 134 30.95 23.63 38.61
N ASP A 135 31.13 22.30 38.68
CA ASP A 135 32.04 21.64 39.60
C ASP A 135 33.51 22.07 39.36
N LEU A 136 33.93 22.16 38.09
CA LEU A 136 35.26 22.66 37.71
C LEU A 136 35.46 24.13 38.08
N ALA A 137 34.44 24.98 37.90
CA ALA A 137 34.49 26.37 38.30
C ALA A 137 34.64 26.51 39.81
N ILE A 138 33.86 25.76 40.60
CA ILE A 138 33.96 25.73 42.07
C ILE A 138 35.37 25.28 42.50
N MET A 139 35.95 24.25 41.89
CA MET A 139 37.32 23.80 42.22
C MET A 139 38.39 24.84 41.88
N LYS A 140 38.25 25.56 40.76
CA LYS A 140 39.21 26.60 40.35
C LYS A 140 39.13 27.86 41.22
N PHE A 141 37.92 28.34 41.52
CA PHE A 141 37.73 29.55 42.33
C PHE A 141 37.83 29.28 43.84
N GLY A 142 37.52 28.06 44.30
CA GLY A 142 37.67 27.65 45.70
C GLY A 142 39.13 27.52 46.17
N ASN A 143 40.06 27.25 45.25
CA ASN A 143 41.50 27.18 45.54
C ASN A 143 42.23 28.53 45.42
N GLY A 144 41.54 29.60 45.02
CA GLY A 144 42.09 30.96 44.87
C GLY A 144 41.94 31.86 46.10
N VAL A 145 41.35 31.36 47.19
CA VAL A 145 41.20 32.08 48.46
C VAL A 145 42.23 31.54 49.46
N LYS A 146 43.48 32.00 49.34
CA LYS A 146 44.48 32.00 50.43
C LYS A 146 45.31 33.27 50.34
#